data_AF-A0AAN6PT11-F1
#
_entry.id   AF-A0AAN6PT11-F1
#
_cell.length_a   1.000
_cell.length_b   1.000
_cell.length_c   1.000
_cell.angle_alpha   90.00
_cell.angle_beta   90.00
_cell.angle_gamma   90.00
#
_symmetry.space_group_name_H-M   'P 1'
#
loop_
_entity.id
_entity.type
_entity.pdbx_description
1 polymer ?
#
loop_
_entity_poly.entity_id
_entity_poly.type
_entity_poly.pdbx_seq_one_letter_code
_entity_poly.pdbx_strand_id
1 'polypeptide(L)'
;MVVCHLHVISLKPGVFIAGFLAKLGQNGVRPVFKARVLRWMILPTRMSAGHLLARNTHWDLLVGLEDGTALPASSQADIAAIWTASCGVSASALSSYGTLNATLFNQAGSPTAPAPEQAPSDGDASSQSLKLSSEWVQWIDSLPASARSHPVSMLNLLAFEPGKRDQYKKYGAEFSKRIGSRHGGRVKVVGRLVDCEAKSDGWEEIAWVHYPTISHFAAMAASKDYQEVNQEYRLSALKDTFILCCQELDDRGELAAVKGGSKL
;
A
#
# COMPACT_ATOMS: atom_id res chain seq x y z
N MET A 1 15.00 4.53 -16.01
CA MET A 1 14.13 3.76 -15.09
C MET A 1 14.98 2.69 -14.45
N VAL A 2 14.65 2.28 -13.23
CA VAL A 2 15.30 1.18 -12.51
C VAL A 2 14.23 0.17 -12.09
N VAL A 3 14.61 -1.08 -11.86
CA VAL A 3 13.65 -2.11 -11.41
C VAL A 3 13.56 -2.11 -9.89
N CYS A 4 12.33 -2.21 -9.38
CA CYS A 4 12.03 -2.48 -7.97
C CYS A 4 11.24 -3.79 -7.89
N HIS A 5 11.72 -4.73 -7.09
CA HIS A 5 11.05 -5.99 -6.80
C HIS A 5 10.21 -5.86 -5.55
N LEU A 6 8.90 -6.10 -5.68
CA LEU A 6 7.94 -6.11 -4.60
C LEU A 6 7.71 -7.54 -4.14
N HIS A 7 7.78 -7.77 -2.84
CA HIS A 7 7.48 -9.06 -2.22
C HIS A 7 6.43 -8.85 -1.13
N VAL A 8 5.26 -9.48 -1.29
CA VAL A 8 4.27 -9.64 -0.22
C VAL A 8 4.51 -11.01 0.39
N ILE A 9 4.79 -11.05 1.68
CA ILE A 9 5.37 -12.20 2.38
C ILE A 9 4.46 -12.60 3.54
N SER A 10 4.15 -13.89 3.59
CA SER A 10 3.61 -14.58 4.76
C SER A 10 4.74 -15.34 5.42
N LEU A 11 4.96 -15.10 6.71
CA LEU A 11 6.01 -15.71 7.51
C LEU A 11 5.52 -17.04 8.11
N LYS A 12 6.44 -17.98 8.31
CA LYS A 12 6.14 -19.24 8.99
C LYS A 12 5.76 -18.99 10.45
N PRO A 13 4.92 -19.85 11.06
CA PRO A 13 4.62 -19.78 12.48
C PRO A 13 5.90 -19.72 13.33
N GLY A 14 5.95 -18.77 14.28
CA GLY A 14 7.10 -18.54 15.15
C GLY A 14 8.19 -17.63 14.58
N VAL A 15 8.10 -17.22 13.31
CA VAL A 15 8.99 -16.20 12.74
C VAL A 15 8.37 -14.82 12.95
N PHE A 16 9.13 -13.92 13.57
CA PHE A 16 8.74 -12.53 13.78
C PHE A 16 9.35 -11.61 12.73
N ILE A 17 8.64 -10.54 12.35
CA ILE A 17 9.09 -9.54 11.37
C ILE A 17 10.48 -8.97 11.74
N ALA A 18 10.71 -8.64 13.02
CA ALA A 18 11.99 -8.14 13.50
C ALA A 18 13.15 -9.12 13.21
N GLY A 19 12.93 -10.41 13.48
CA GLY A 19 13.91 -11.46 13.19
C GLY A 19 14.18 -11.64 11.70
N PHE A 20 13.11 -11.59 10.88
CA PHE A 20 13.23 -11.65 9.42
C PHE A 20 14.02 -10.47 8.85
N LEU A 21 13.70 -9.23 9.27
CA LEU A 21 14.40 -8.02 8.82
C LEU A 21 15.85 -7.99 9.30
N ALA A 22 16.13 -8.41 10.53
CA ALA A 22 17.50 -8.55 11.04
C ALA A 22 18.30 -9.54 10.18
N LYS A 23 17.70 -10.67 9.80
CA LYS A 23 18.33 -11.67 8.93
C LYS A 23 18.63 -11.12 7.53
N LEU A 24 17.71 -10.35 6.92
CA LEU A 24 17.99 -9.63 5.68
C LEU A 24 19.22 -8.72 5.84
N GLY A 25 19.24 -7.94 6.93
CA GLY A 25 20.32 -7.00 7.20
C GLY A 25 21.69 -7.65 7.45
N GLN A 26 21.74 -8.82 8.10
CA GLN A 26 22.96 -9.61 8.29
C GLN A 26 23.51 -10.16 6.96
N ASN A 27 22.65 -10.34 5.96
CA ASN A 27 23.03 -10.77 4.61
C ASN A 27 23.23 -9.59 3.65
N GLY A 28 23.39 -8.37 4.18
CA GLY A 28 23.64 -7.17 3.36
C GLY A 28 22.43 -6.65 2.58
N VAL A 29 21.24 -7.21 2.79
CA VAL A 29 20.02 -6.78 2.09
C VAL A 29 19.37 -5.62 2.84
N ARG A 30 19.19 -4.51 2.14
CA ARG A 30 18.55 -3.29 2.64
C ARG A 30 17.32 -2.97 1.78
N PRO A 31 16.11 -3.27 2.26
CA PRO A 31 14.90 -2.88 1.53
C PRO A 31 14.78 -1.37 1.37
N VAL A 32 14.37 -0.92 0.18
CA VAL A 32 13.99 0.49 -0.09
C VAL A 32 12.82 0.87 0.81
N PHE A 33 11.83 -0.01 0.88
CA PHE A 33 10.73 0.09 1.82
C PHE A 33 10.35 -1.27 2.38
N LYS A 34 9.85 -1.25 3.60
CA LYS A 34 9.45 -2.41 4.38
C LYS A 34 8.26 -2.00 5.23
N ALA A 35 7.20 -2.77 5.18
CA ALA A 35 5.95 -2.40 5.82
C ALA A 35 5.22 -3.63 6.31
N ARG A 36 4.71 -3.60 7.55
CA ARG A 36 3.76 -4.61 8.00
C ARG A 36 2.45 -4.44 7.24
N VAL A 37 1.85 -5.55 6.85
CA VAL A 37 0.52 -5.57 6.25
C VAL A 37 -0.52 -5.46 7.37
N LEU A 38 -1.53 -4.64 7.17
CA LEU A 38 -2.64 -4.48 8.11
C LEU A 38 -3.91 -5.17 7.64
N ARG A 39 -4.37 -4.86 6.43
CA ARG A 39 -5.52 -5.52 5.80
C ARG A 39 -5.61 -5.21 4.30
N TRP A 40 -6.43 -6.00 3.62
CA TRP A 40 -6.96 -5.64 2.31
C TRP A 40 -8.01 -4.53 2.43
N MET A 41 -7.82 -3.46 1.67
CA MET A 41 -8.82 -2.40 1.48
C MET A 41 -9.65 -2.65 0.21
N ILE A 42 -9.00 -3.19 -0.81
CA ILE A 42 -9.66 -3.75 -2.00
C ILE A 42 -9.04 -5.12 -2.25
N LEU A 43 -9.88 -6.13 -2.40
CA LEU A 43 -9.46 -7.50 -2.73
C LEU A 43 -9.35 -7.66 -4.25
N PRO A 44 -8.31 -8.33 -4.77
CA PRO A 44 -8.26 -8.70 -6.18
C PRO A 44 -9.40 -9.67 -6.51
N THR A 45 -10.00 -9.51 -7.68
CA THR A 45 -11.16 -10.32 -8.10
C THR A 45 -10.85 -11.28 -9.24
N ARG A 46 -9.75 -11.04 -9.97
CA ARG A 46 -9.38 -11.79 -11.18
C ARG A 46 -7.90 -12.14 -11.16
N MET A 47 -7.01 -11.17 -11.11
CA MET A 47 -5.57 -11.39 -11.29
C MET A 47 -4.88 -11.77 -10.00
N SER A 48 -4.06 -12.82 -10.08
CA SER A 48 -3.38 -13.43 -8.93
C SER A 48 -4.32 -13.81 -7.77
N ALA A 49 -5.66 -13.80 -7.95
CA ALA A 49 -6.62 -13.98 -6.86
C ALA A 49 -6.45 -15.35 -6.17
N GLY A 50 -6.14 -16.39 -6.94
CA GLY A 50 -5.82 -17.71 -6.40
C GLY A 50 -4.61 -17.70 -5.45
N HIS A 51 -3.53 -17.03 -5.86
CA HIS A 51 -2.31 -16.94 -5.05
C HIS A 51 -2.52 -16.02 -3.83
N LEU A 52 -3.16 -14.86 -4.03
CA LEU A 52 -3.33 -13.83 -3.02
C LEU A 52 -4.39 -14.19 -1.97
N LEU A 53 -5.46 -14.90 -2.34
CA LEU A 53 -6.66 -15.08 -1.51
C LEU A 53 -7.03 -16.54 -1.18
N ALA A 54 -6.83 -17.51 -2.08
CA ALA A 54 -7.51 -18.81 -1.98
C ALA A 54 -7.15 -19.66 -0.76
N ARG A 55 -6.02 -19.37 -0.09
CA ARG A 55 -5.57 -20.10 1.11
C ARG A 55 -5.90 -19.38 2.42
N ASN A 56 -6.66 -18.29 2.34
CA ASN A 56 -6.84 -17.36 3.46
C ASN A 56 -5.48 -16.96 4.08
N THR A 57 -4.49 -16.74 3.21
CA THR A 57 -3.11 -16.45 3.60
C THR A 57 -3.08 -15.17 4.43
N HIS A 58 -2.53 -15.24 5.63
CA HIS A 58 -2.17 -14.05 6.39
C HIS A 58 -0.86 -13.49 5.83
N TRP A 59 -0.94 -12.31 5.21
CA TRP A 59 0.23 -11.59 4.72
C TRP A 59 0.78 -10.71 5.85
N ASP A 60 2.07 -10.83 6.15
CA ASP A 60 2.70 -10.15 7.29
C ASP A 60 3.48 -8.91 6.86
N LEU A 61 4.18 -9.00 5.73
CA LEU A 61 5.20 -8.04 5.35
C LEU A 61 5.16 -7.73 3.85
N LEU A 62 5.30 -6.46 3.51
CA LEU A 62 5.64 -5.98 2.17
C LEU A 62 7.09 -5.49 2.18
N VAL A 63 7.89 -5.95 1.22
CA VAL A 63 9.30 -5.54 1.04
C VAL A 63 9.51 -5.09 -0.41
N GLY A 64 10.12 -3.91 -0.59
CA GLY A 64 10.62 -3.42 -1.87
C GLY A 64 12.14 -3.51 -1.94
N LEU A 65 12.67 -4.25 -2.90
CA LEU A 65 14.11 -4.42 -3.14
C LEU A 65 14.52 -3.75 -4.45
N GLU A 66 15.73 -3.18 -4.49
CA GLU A 66 16.31 -2.67 -5.73
C GLU A 66 16.75 -3.80 -6.67
N ASP A 67 16.93 -3.46 -7.95
CA ASP A 67 17.45 -4.39 -8.95
C ASP A 67 18.79 -5.02 -8.51
N GLY A 68 18.99 -6.28 -8.87
CA GLY A 68 20.16 -7.07 -8.46
C GLY A 68 20.18 -7.51 -6.98
N THR A 69 19.18 -7.13 -6.18
CA THR A 69 19.03 -7.59 -4.80
C THR A 69 17.97 -8.70 -4.70
N ALA A 70 18.32 -9.83 -4.09
CA ALA A 70 17.41 -10.95 -3.90
C ALA A 70 17.22 -11.27 -2.41
N LEU A 71 16.10 -11.91 -2.07
CA LEU A 71 15.91 -12.49 -0.74
C LEU A 71 16.93 -13.61 -0.51
N PRO A 72 17.77 -13.56 0.54
CA PRO A 72 18.77 -14.59 0.81
C PRO A 72 18.10 -15.95 1.08
N ALA A 73 18.75 -17.06 0.71
CA ALA A 73 18.22 -18.41 0.95
C ALA A 73 17.86 -18.67 2.43
N SER A 74 18.67 -18.12 3.35
CA SER A 74 18.44 -18.17 4.80
C SER A 74 17.13 -17.50 5.23
N SER A 75 16.70 -16.45 4.51
CA SER A 75 15.45 -15.72 4.75
C SER A 75 14.28 -16.38 4.01
N GLN A 76 14.50 -16.93 2.82
CA GLN A 76 13.49 -17.72 2.11
C GLN A 76 13.01 -18.93 2.94
N ALA A 77 13.89 -19.52 3.74
CA ALA A 77 13.53 -20.60 4.66
C ALA A 77 12.48 -20.21 5.72
N ASP A 78 12.28 -18.92 6.01
CA ASP A 78 11.31 -18.41 6.98
C ASP A 78 9.94 -18.09 6.34
N ILE A 79 9.82 -18.17 5.02
CA ILE A 79 8.64 -17.76 4.26
C ILE A 79 7.66 -18.93 4.11
N ALA A 80 6.41 -18.71 4.47
CA ALA A 80 5.31 -19.67 4.27
C ALA A 80 4.66 -19.51 2.89
N ALA A 81 4.47 -18.25 2.46
CA ALA A 81 3.99 -17.92 1.13
C ALA A 81 4.58 -16.58 0.68
N ILE A 82 4.77 -16.40 -0.62
CA ILE A 82 5.29 -15.16 -1.21
C ILE A 82 4.61 -14.88 -2.54
N TRP A 83 4.13 -13.67 -2.69
CA TRP A 83 3.71 -13.13 -3.98
C TRP A 83 4.68 -12.02 -4.39
N THR A 84 5.11 -12.01 -5.66
CA THR A 84 6.15 -11.10 -6.15
C THR A 84 5.72 -10.37 -7.41
N ALA A 85 6.14 -9.11 -7.55
CA ALA A 85 6.03 -8.35 -8.79
C ALA A 85 7.27 -7.49 -9.02
N SER A 86 7.67 -7.32 -10.27
CA SER A 86 8.80 -6.46 -10.65
C SER A 86 8.27 -5.26 -11.41
N CYS A 87 8.64 -4.05 -11.00
CA CYS A 87 8.17 -2.82 -11.63
C CYS A 87 9.33 -1.89 -12.02
N GLY A 88 9.25 -1.34 -13.22
CA GLY A 88 10.10 -0.25 -13.66
C GLY A 88 9.61 1.05 -13.05
N VAL A 89 10.47 1.69 -12.25
CA VAL A 89 10.19 2.92 -11.50
C VAL A 89 11.18 4.02 -11.87
N SER A 90 10.83 5.26 -11.52
CA SER A 90 11.75 6.39 -11.65
C SER A 90 12.93 6.22 -10.69
N ALA A 91 14.16 6.35 -11.21
CA ALA A 91 15.38 6.27 -10.39
C ALA A 91 15.38 7.33 -9.28
N SER A 92 14.93 8.55 -9.61
CA SER A 92 14.78 9.63 -8.63
C SER A 92 13.75 9.33 -7.55
N ALA A 93 12.68 8.59 -7.86
CA ALA A 93 11.66 8.21 -6.87
C ALA A 93 12.22 7.22 -5.84
N LEU A 94 13.04 6.25 -6.27
CA LEU A 94 13.71 5.33 -5.33
C LEU A 94 14.82 6.02 -4.54
N SER A 95 15.70 6.77 -5.20
CA SER A 95 16.85 7.38 -4.52
C SER A 95 16.46 8.46 -3.51
N SER A 96 15.36 9.18 -3.76
CA SER A 96 14.82 10.18 -2.83
C SER A 96 13.80 9.60 -1.84
N TYR A 97 13.49 8.30 -1.92
CA TYR A 97 12.43 7.67 -1.14
C TYR A 97 12.60 7.90 0.37
N GLY A 98 13.80 7.63 0.90
CA GLY A 98 14.07 7.80 2.34
C GLY A 98 13.81 9.22 2.83
N THR A 99 14.26 10.24 2.08
CA THR A 99 14.05 11.65 2.40
C THR A 99 12.57 12.05 2.30
N LEU A 100 11.88 11.63 1.23
CA LEU A 100 10.45 11.87 1.07
C LEU A 100 9.67 11.23 2.23
N ASN A 101 9.98 9.98 2.55
CA ASN A 101 9.28 9.24 3.58
C ASN A 101 9.48 9.86 4.97
N ALA A 102 10.73 10.21 5.31
CA ALA A 102 11.02 10.93 6.54
C ALA A 102 10.30 12.28 6.60
N THR A 103 10.19 12.99 5.48
CA THR A 103 9.43 14.26 5.44
C THR A 103 7.96 14.03 5.74
N LEU A 104 7.34 13.06 5.07
CA LEU A 104 5.92 12.73 5.27
C LEU A 104 5.63 12.26 6.71
N PHE A 105 6.55 11.51 7.32
CA PHE A 105 6.40 10.99 8.67
C PHE A 105 6.65 12.05 9.74
N ASN A 106 7.43 13.09 9.42
CA ASN A 106 7.77 14.16 10.35
C ASN A 106 6.98 15.45 10.10
N GLN A 107 5.88 15.41 9.33
CA GLN A 107 5.00 16.56 9.18
C GLN A 107 4.31 16.87 10.52
N ALA A 108 4.99 17.70 11.32
CA ALA A 108 4.47 18.28 12.55
C ALA A 108 3.12 18.96 12.27
N GLY A 109 2.11 18.63 13.07
CA GLY A 109 0.76 19.16 12.86
C GLY A 109 0.07 18.60 11.61
N SER A 110 0.37 17.34 11.24
CA SER A 110 -0.48 16.57 10.32
C SER A 110 -1.94 16.86 10.69
N PRO A 111 -2.75 17.43 9.76
CA PRO A 111 -4.09 17.88 10.08
C PRO A 111 -4.89 16.78 10.75
N THR A 112 -5.82 17.15 11.63
CA THR A 112 -6.81 16.15 12.08
C THR A 112 -7.52 15.63 10.83
N ALA A 113 -7.67 14.31 10.73
CA ALA A 113 -8.39 13.72 9.61
C ALA A 113 -9.77 14.40 9.50
N PRO A 114 -10.18 14.85 8.30
CA PRO A 114 -11.54 15.39 8.12
C PRO A 114 -12.57 14.37 8.60
N ALA A 115 -13.68 14.86 9.16
CA ALA A 115 -14.81 13.98 9.44
C ALA A 115 -15.31 13.35 8.12
N PRO A 116 -15.67 12.05 8.11
CA PRO A 116 -16.32 11.42 6.96
C PRO A 116 -17.56 12.23 6.53
N GLU A 117 -17.63 12.60 5.24
CA GLU A 117 -18.76 13.39 4.71
C GLU A 117 -20.02 12.52 4.50
N GLN A 118 -19.82 11.24 4.23
CA GLN A 118 -20.87 10.25 4.04
C GLN A 118 -20.84 9.22 5.16
N ALA A 119 -22.02 8.78 5.58
CA ALA A 119 -22.15 7.68 6.51
C ALA A 119 -21.64 6.38 5.87
N PRO A 120 -21.13 5.42 6.68
CA PRO A 120 -20.75 4.11 6.17
C PRO A 120 -21.93 3.43 5.45
N SER A 121 -21.63 2.73 4.36
CA SER A 121 -22.61 2.05 3.53
C SER A 121 -22.20 0.61 3.31
N ASP A 122 -22.95 -0.33 3.87
CA ASP A 122 -22.71 -1.78 3.74
C ASP A 122 -23.40 -2.40 2.52
N GLY A 123 -24.04 -1.58 1.68
CA GLY A 123 -24.79 -2.04 0.50
C GLY A 123 -23.94 -2.47 -0.70
N ASP A 124 -22.64 -2.20 -0.70
CA ASP A 124 -21.74 -2.58 -1.79
C ASP A 124 -21.23 -4.02 -1.57
N ALA A 125 -21.63 -4.95 -2.45
CA ALA A 125 -21.18 -6.34 -2.39
C ALA A 125 -19.68 -6.53 -2.73
N SER A 126 -19.01 -5.49 -3.23
CA SER A 126 -17.62 -5.51 -3.68
C SER A 126 -16.83 -4.35 -3.08
N SER A 127 -15.60 -4.64 -2.64
CA SER A 127 -14.66 -3.62 -2.15
C SER A 127 -14.09 -2.72 -3.25
N GLN A 128 -14.32 -3.05 -4.53
CA GLN A 128 -13.75 -2.34 -5.68
C GLN A 128 -14.13 -0.86 -5.75
N SER A 129 -15.31 -0.50 -5.22
CA SER A 129 -15.79 0.88 -5.12
C SER A 129 -15.02 1.73 -4.11
N LEU A 130 -14.28 1.12 -3.17
CA LEU A 130 -13.61 1.79 -2.06
C LEU A 130 -14.56 2.76 -1.33
N LYS A 131 -15.75 2.29 -0.96
CA LYS A 131 -16.64 3.03 -0.06
C LYS A 131 -16.37 2.64 1.39
N LEU A 132 -16.54 3.59 2.28
CA LEU A 132 -16.46 3.34 3.72
C LEU A 132 -17.63 2.44 4.15
N SER A 133 -17.33 1.34 4.84
CA SER A 133 -18.29 0.40 5.41
C SER A 133 -18.28 0.43 6.94
N SER A 134 -19.33 -0.08 7.58
CA SER A 134 -19.42 -0.17 9.04
C SER A 134 -18.33 -1.08 9.60
N GLU A 135 -18.03 -2.18 8.90
CA GLU A 135 -16.94 -3.10 9.24
C GLU A 135 -15.57 -2.39 9.20
N TRP A 136 -15.34 -1.52 8.22
CA TRP A 136 -14.11 -0.75 8.13
C TRP A 136 -14.01 0.24 9.31
N VAL A 137 -15.07 0.95 9.66
CA VAL A 137 -15.08 1.83 10.85
C VAL A 137 -14.77 1.07 12.14
N GLN A 138 -15.45 -0.06 12.37
CA GLN A 138 -15.22 -0.90 13.55
C GLN A 138 -13.77 -1.40 13.63
N TRP A 139 -13.20 -1.81 12.48
CA TRP A 139 -11.80 -2.20 12.43
C TRP A 139 -10.87 -1.04 12.79
N ILE A 140 -11.10 0.17 12.25
CA ILE A 140 -10.30 1.35 12.62
C ILE A 140 -10.36 1.55 14.14
N ASP A 141 -11.54 1.49 14.74
CA ASP A 141 -11.72 1.71 16.18
C ASP A 141 -11.06 0.62 17.03
N SER A 142 -10.96 -0.60 16.51
CA SER A 142 -10.26 -1.72 17.17
C SER A 142 -8.73 -1.59 17.17
N LEU A 143 -8.16 -0.73 16.32
CA LEU A 143 -6.71 -0.59 16.22
C LEU A 143 -6.13 0.06 17.49
N PRO A 144 -4.95 -0.40 17.95
CA PRO A 144 -4.22 0.27 19.02
C PRO A 144 -4.02 1.77 18.72
N ALA A 145 -4.05 2.62 19.75
CA ALA A 145 -3.90 4.07 19.58
C ALA A 145 -2.63 4.44 18.78
N SER A 146 -1.51 3.77 19.08
CA SER A 146 -0.25 3.94 18.35
C SER A 146 -0.35 3.61 16.87
N ALA A 147 -1.16 2.62 16.48
CA ALA A 147 -1.39 2.27 15.08
C ALA A 147 -2.37 3.24 14.40
N ARG A 148 -3.41 3.72 15.11
CA ARG A 148 -4.39 4.68 14.57
C ARG A 148 -3.77 6.03 14.24
N SER A 149 -2.83 6.49 15.06
CA SER A 149 -2.14 7.77 14.86
C SER A 149 -0.91 7.68 13.95
N HIS A 150 -0.58 6.50 13.44
CA HIS A 150 0.60 6.31 12.62
C HIS A 150 0.27 6.39 11.12
N PRO A 151 1.19 6.93 10.31
CA PRO A 151 1.10 6.89 8.86
C PRO A 151 0.78 5.51 8.30
N VAL A 152 -0.05 5.48 7.28
CA VAL A 152 -0.32 4.28 6.49
C VAL A 152 0.15 4.48 5.06
N SER A 153 0.50 3.39 4.42
CA SER A 153 0.84 3.35 3.01
C SER A 153 0.00 2.30 2.31
N MET A 154 -0.53 2.65 1.15
CA MET A 154 -1.44 1.85 0.35
C MET A 154 -0.71 1.34 -0.88
N LEU A 155 -0.50 0.04 -0.98
CA LEU A 155 -0.03 -0.59 -2.21
C LEU A 155 -1.23 -0.81 -3.11
N ASN A 156 -1.28 -0.08 -4.21
CA ASN A 156 -2.28 -0.23 -5.25
C ASN A 156 -1.67 -1.04 -6.38
N LEU A 157 -2.33 -2.11 -6.77
CA LEU A 157 -2.05 -2.82 -8.01
C LEU A 157 -3.18 -2.59 -8.99
N LEU A 158 -2.83 -2.30 -10.22
CA LEU A 158 -3.74 -1.80 -11.24
C LEU A 158 -3.61 -2.63 -12.49
N ALA A 159 -4.76 -3.02 -13.02
CA ALA A 159 -4.86 -3.58 -14.34
C ALA A 159 -6.03 -2.94 -15.07
N PHE A 160 -5.77 -2.48 -16.28
CA PHE A 160 -6.69 -1.62 -16.99
C PHE A 160 -7.55 -2.42 -17.95
N GLU A 161 -8.78 -1.96 -18.14
CA GLU A 161 -9.54 -2.35 -19.31
C GLU A 161 -8.82 -1.88 -20.59
N PRO A 162 -8.93 -2.62 -21.73
CA PRO A 162 -8.25 -2.26 -22.96
C PRO A 162 -8.49 -0.80 -23.38
N GLY A 163 -7.40 -0.05 -23.56
CA GLY A 163 -7.45 1.37 -23.96
C GLY A 163 -7.88 2.35 -22.86
N LYS A 164 -8.14 1.89 -21.63
CA LYS A 164 -8.65 2.74 -20.54
C LYS A 164 -7.59 3.33 -19.61
N ARG A 165 -6.32 3.02 -19.81
CA ARG A 165 -5.21 3.57 -19.01
C ARG A 165 -5.20 5.10 -18.99
N ASP A 166 -5.46 5.77 -20.12
CA ASP A 166 -5.47 7.23 -20.16
C ASP A 166 -6.68 7.84 -19.44
N GLN A 167 -7.81 7.12 -19.36
CA GLN A 167 -8.92 7.48 -18.48
C GLN A 167 -8.50 7.39 -17.02
N TYR A 168 -7.77 6.33 -16.64
CA TYR A 168 -7.23 6.21 -15.28
C TYR A 168 -6.19 7.29 -14.95
N LYS A 169 -5.40 7.76 -15.92
CA LYS A 169 -4.52 8.92 -15.70
C LYS A 169 -5.29 10.19 -15.36
N LYS A 170 -6.50 10.39 -15.91
CA LYS A 170 -7.39 11.50 -15.51
C LYS A 170 -7.80 11.36 -14.04
N TYR A 171 -8.16 10.15 -13.60
CA TYR A 171 -8.37 9.85 -12.17
C TYR A 171 -7.16 10.27 -11.33
N GLY A 172 -5.95 9.84 -11.71
CA GLY A 172 -4.72 10.16 -10.96
C GLY A 172 -4.42 11.67 -10.90
N ALA A 173 -4.73 12.41 -11.97
CA ALA A 173 -4.56 13.86 -12.02
C ALA A 173 -5.56 14.60 -11.11
N GLU A 174 -6.85 14.25 -11.16
CA GLU A 174 -7.86 14.83 -10.28
C GLU A 174 -7.62 14.46 -8.81
N PHE A 175 -7.24 13.20 -8.56
CA PHE A 175 -6.82 12.74 -7.25
C PHE A 175 -5.68 13.61 -6.71
N SER A 176 -4.60 13.81 -7.47
CA SER A 176 -3.44 14.59 -7.02
C SER A 176 -3.77 16.07 -6.80
N LYS A 177 -4.63 16.65 -7.65
CA LYS A 177 -4.95 18.08 -7.63
C LYS A 177 -5.89 18.46 -6.48
N ARG A 178 -6.94 17.68 -6.25
CA ARG A 178 -8.05 18.06 -5.34
C ARG A 178 -8.16 17.17 -4.11
N ILE A 179 -8.07 15.85 -4.29
CA ILE A 179 -8.42 14.89 -3.24
C ILE A 179 -7.24 14.61 -2.33
N GLY A 180 -6.07 14.30 -2.89
CA GLY A 180 -4.85 14.00 -2.14
C GLY A 180 -4.34 15.19 -1.33
N SER A 181 -4.49 16.43 -1.84
CA SER A 181 -4.16 17.64 -1.07
C SER A 181 -5.06 17.81 0.14
N ARG A 182 -6.37 17.55 0.00
CA ARG A 182 -7.37 17.68 1.07
C ARG A 182 -7.29 16.58 2.13
N HIS A 183 -7.02 15.34 1.73
CA HIS A 183 -7.01 14.18 2.62
C HIS A 183 -5.61 13.67 2.96
N GLY A 184 -4.55 14.41 2.60
CA GLY A 184 -3.16 14.03 2.91
C GLY A 184 -2.57 12.92 2.03
N GLY A 185 -3.32 12.44 1.02
CA GLY A 185 -2.84 11.46 0.05
C GLY A 185 -1.61 11.96 -0.72
N ARG A 186 -0.51 11.20 -0.68
CA ARG A 186 0.73 11.53 -1.43
C ARG A 186 1.31 10.27 -2.08
N VAL A 187 1.51 10.32 -3.39
CA VAL A 187 2.15 9.23 -4.13
C VAL A 187 3.65 9.23 -3.85
N LYS A 188 4.19 8.11 -3.33
CA LYS A 188 5.61 7.93 -3.07
C LYS A 188 6.33 7.30 -4.26
N VAL A 189 5.72 6.25 -4.83
CA VAL A 189 6.28 5.49 -5.95
C VAL A 189 5.16 5.14 -6.92
N VAL A 190 5.42 5.28 -8.22
CA VAL A 190 4.61 4.69 -9.31
C VAL A 190 5.55 3.88 -10.18
N GLY A 191 5.09 2.71 -10.59
CA GLY A 191 5.88 1.83 -11.46
C GLY A 191 5.00 1.09 -12.45
N ARG A 192 5.57 0.76 -13.61
CA ARG A 192 4.95 -0.14 -14.59
C ARG A 192 5.52 -1.53 -14.41
N LEU A 193 4.69 -2.57 -14.41
CA LEU A 193 5.20 -3.93 -14.32
C LEU A 193 6.11 -4.24 -15.51
N VAL A 194 7.25 -4.86 -15.21
CA VAL A 194 8.22 -5.41 -16.17
C VAL A 194 8.12 -6.94 -16.14
N ASP A 195 8.88 -7.63 -16.97
CA ASP A 195 8.72 -9.08 -17.22
C ASP A 195 8.79 -9.90 -15.91
N CYS A 196 7.62 -10.28 -15.41
CA CYS A 196 7.42 -11.03 -14.17
C CYS A 196 6.05 -11.73 -14.20
N GLU A 197 5.84 -12.69 -13.31
CA GLU A 197 4.59 -13.46 -13.21
C GLU A 197 3.36 -12.56 -13.02
N ALA A 198 3.43 -11.55 -12.16
CA ALA A 198 2.34 -10.58 -11.97
C ALA A 198 1.94 -9.86 -13.27
N LYS A 199 2.91 -9.56 -14.15
CA LYS A 199 2.64 -8.97 -15.47
C LYS A 199 1.95 -9.97 -16.39
N SER A 200 2.39 -11.22 -16.38
CA SER A 200 1.77 -12.33 -17.13
C SER A 200 0.34 -12.60 -16.67
N ASP A 201 0.07 -12.47 -15.36
CA ASP A 201 -1.27 -12.50 -14.78
C ASP A 201 -2.14 -11.33 -15.25
N GLY A 202 -1.52 -10.26 -15.75
CA GLY A 202 -2.19 -9.11 -16.35
C GLY A 202 -2.19 -7.84 -15.51
N TRP A 203 -1.40 -7.77 -14.42
CA TRP A 203 -1.12 -6.52 -13.73
C TRP A 203 -0.27 -5.59 -14.59
N GLU A 204 -0.56 -4.29 -14.58
CA GLU A 204 0.12 -3.32 -15.44
C GLU A 204 0.87 -2.23 -14.68
N GLU A 205 0.32 -1.72 -13.58
CA GLU A 205 0.93 -0.63 -12.80
C GLU A 205 0.81 -0.84 -11.29
N ILE A 206 1.74 -0.25 -10.55
CA ILE A 206 1.73 -0.15 -9.10
C ILE A 206 1.76 1.31 -8.67
N ALA A 207 1.09 1.62 -7.55
CA ALA A 207 1.24 2.89 -6.86
C ALA A 207 1.37 2.66 -5.35
N TRP A 208 2.42 3.23 -4.75
CA TRP A 208 2.64 3.26 -3.31
C TRP A 208 2.28 4.63 -2.77
N VAL A 209 1.18 4.72 -2.00
CA VAL A 209 0.54 5.99 -1.65
C VAL A 209 0.48 6.16 -0.12
N HIS A 210 1.02 7.26 0.37
CA HIS A 210 0.95 7.70 1.76
C HIS A 210 -0.42 8.27 2.14
N TYR A 211 -0.81 8.05 3.38
CA TYR A 211 -1.75 8.90 4.13
C TYR A 211 -1.21 9.16 5.55
N PRO A 212 -1.51 10.33 6.16
CA PRO A 212 -1.01 10.65 7.50
C PRO A 212 -1.53 9.68 8.58
N THR A 213 -2.76 9.19 8.44
CA THR A 213 -3.33 8.13 9.29
C THR A 213 -4.35 7.30 8.51
N ILE A 214 -4.77 6.18 9.07
CA ILE A 214 -5.87 5.38 8.49
C ILE A 214 -7.20 6.18 8.43
N SER A 215 -7.44 7.07 9.39
CA SER A 215 -8.62 7.93 9.39
C SER A 215 -8.64 8.93 8.23
N HIS A 216 -7.47 9.39 7.77
CA HIS A 216 -7.39 10.23 6.57
C HIS A 216 -7.82 9.46 5.32
N PHE A 217 -7.40 8.20 5.19
CA PHE A 217 -7.81 7.35 4.09
C PHE A 217 -9.31 7.02 4.13
N ALA A 218 -9.85 6.74 5.33
CA ALA A 218 -11.28 6.52 5.52
C ALA A 218 -12.12 7.77 5.20
N ALA A 219 -11.68 8.95 5.63
CA ALA A 219 -12.33 10.21 5.32
C ALA A 219 -12.36 10.48 3.80
N MET A 220 -11.29 10.15 3.09
CA MET A 220 -11.23 10.22 1.63
C MET A 220 -12.20 9.23 0.98
N ALA A 221 -12.22 7.98 1.43
CA ALA A 221 -13.16 6.99 0.91
C ALA A 221 -14.64 7.36 1.15
N ALA A 222 -14.92 8.17 2.18
CA ALA A 222 -16.26 8.68 2.49
C ALA A 222 -16.58 10.06 1.88
N SER A 223 -15.67 10.67 1.11
CA SER A 223 -15.90 12.01 0.57
C SER A 223 -16.66 11.97 -0.76
N LYS A 224 -17.53 12.97 -0.98
CA LYS A 224 -18.34 13.06 -2.20
C LYS A 224 -17.46 13.27 -3.43
N ASP A 225 -16.51 14.20 -3.32
CA ASP A 225 -15.59 14.56 -4.39
C ASP A 225 -14.72 13.37 -4.84
N TYR A 226 -14.26 12.53 -3.91
CA TYR A 226 -13.57 11.29 -4.25
C TYR A 226 -14.50 10.31 -4.97
N GLN A 227 -15.70 10.06 -4.43
CA GLN A 227 -16.60 9.06 -5.00
C GLN A 227 -17.08 9.44 -6.42
N GLU A 228 -17.27 10.73 -6.70
CA GLU A 228 -17.57 11.22 -8.05
C GLU A 228 -16.43 10.91 -9.03
N VAL A 229 -15.19 11.30 -8.70
CA VAL A 229 -14.01 11.06 -9.55
C VAL A 229 -13.71 9.56 -9.68
N ASN A 230 -13.92 8.79 -8.62
CA ASN A 230 -13.75 7.33 -8.61
C ASN A 230 -14.76 6.64 -9.54
N GLN A 231 -16.04 7.03 -9.49
CA GLN A 231 -17.06 6.49 -10.38
C GLN A 231 -16.82 6.89 -11.84
N GLU A 232 -16.47 8.15 -12.09
CA GLU A 232 -16.31 8.68 -13.45
C GLU A 232 -15.06 8.12 -14.16
N TYR A 233 -13.92 8.05 -13.45
CA TYR A 233 -12.63 7.80 -14.09
C TYR A 233 -11.94 6.51 -13.68
N ARG A 234 -12.20 5.98 -12.48
CA ARG A 234 -11.47 4.82 -11.95
C ARG A 234 -12.19 3.50 -12.19
N LEU A 235 -13.45 3.37 -11.80
CA LEU A 235 -14.15 2.08 -11.80
C LEU A 235 -14.27 1.46 -13.19
N SER A 236 -14.70 2.22 -14.20
CA SER A 236 -14.81 1.71 -15.57
C SER A 236 -13.47 1.53 -16.28
N ALA A 237 -12.37 2.02 -15.69
CA ALA A 237 -11.05 1.95 -16.29
C ALA A 237 -10.25 0.72 -15.84
N LEU A 238 -10.64 0.10 -14.72
CA LEU A 238 -9.92 -1.02 -14.12
C LEU A 238 -10.65 -2.33 -14.39
N LYS A 239 -9.92 -3.30 -14.94
CA LYS A 239 -10.39 -4.68 -15.08
C LYS A 239 -10.29 -5.44 -13.76
N ASP A 240 -9.32 -5.05 -12.93
CA ASP A 240 -9.14 -5.49 -11.54
C ASP A 240 -8.20 -4.52 -10.81
N THR A 241 -8.27 -4.56 -9.48
CA THR A 241 -7.34 -3.86 -8.61
C THR A 241 -7.35 -4.46 -7.23
N PHE A 242 -6.23 -4.34 -6.53
CA PHE A 242 -6.23 -4.48 -5.09
C PHE A 242 -5.58 -3.26 -4.44
N ILE A 243 -5.94 -3.04 -3.18
CA ILE A 243 -5.29 -2.09 -2.30
C ILE A 243 -4.95 -2.80 -1.01
N LEU A 244 -3.65 -2.90 -0.71
CA LEU A 244 -3.15 -3.45 0.54
C LEU A 244 -2.72 -2.30 1.46
N CYS A 245 -3.36 -2.21 2.62
CA CYS A 245 -3.02 -1.22 3.64
C CYS A 245 -1.87 -1.74 4.50
N CYS A 246 -0.83 -0.91 4.64
CA CYS A 246 0.38 -1.26 5.37
C CYS A 246 0.84 -0.12 6.29
N GLN A 247 1.71 -0.45 7.24
CA GLN A 247 2.46 0.52 8.04
C GLN A 247 3.94 0.27 7.92
N GLU A 248 4.70 1.32 7.62
CA GLU A 248 6.13 1.19 7.35
C GLU A 248 6.94 0.97 8.62
N LEU A 249 8.01 0.19 8.48
CA LEU A 249 8.83 -0.28 9.59
C LEU A 249 10.25 0.27 9.48
N ASP A 250 10.92 0.40 10.62
CA ASP A 250 12.35 0.58 10.69
C ASP A 250 13.12 -0.74 10.52
N ASP A 251 14.44 -0.70 10.61
CA ASP A 251 15.30 -1.89 10.49
C ASP A 251 15.13 -2.89 11.65
N ARG A 252 14.50 -2.49 12.75
CA ARG A 252 14.23 -3.33 13.92
C ARG A 252 12.85 -4.01 13.83
N GLY A 253 12.06 -3.68 12.81
CA GLY A 253 10.69 -4.17 12.66
C GLY A 253 9.67 -3.40 13.50
N GLU A 254 10.06 -2.26 14.06
CA GLU A 254 9.16 -1.35 14.76
C GLU A 254 8.55 -0.34 13.78
N LEU A 255 7.44 0.29 14.16
CA LEU A 255 6.84 1.36 13.35
C LEU A 255 7.87 2.49 13.11
N ALA A 256 8.08 2.84 11.84
CA ALA A 256 9.12 3.82 11.48
C ALA A 256 8.85 5.19 12.13
N ALA A 257 9.83 5.72 12.86
CA ALA A 257 9.60 6.82 13.79
C ALA A 257 8.96 8.08 13.16
N VAL A 258 7.94 8.60 13.83
CA VAL A 258 7.41 9.97 13.69
C VAL A 258 8.15 10.85 14.70
N LYS A 259 9.11 11.68 14.27
CA LYS A 259 9.76 12.63 15.18
C LYS A 259 8.76 13.73 15.54
N GLY A 260 8.15 13.62 16.73
CA GLY A 260 7.21 14.62 17.24
C GLY A 260 6.26 14.14 18.34
N GLY A 261 6.16 12.83 18.58
CA GLY A 261 5.47 12.32 19.76
C GLY A 261 6.35 12.47 20.99
N SER A 262 6.15 13.53 21.78
CA SER A 262 6.72 13.62 23.13
C SER A 262 6.49 12.30 23.86
N LYS A 263 7.55 11.77 24.45
CA LYS A 263 7.42 10.97 25.65
C LYS A 263 6.62 11.82 26.64
N LEU A 264 5.41 11.40 26.98
CA LEU A 264 4.80 11.70 28.26
C LEU A 264 5.15 10.55 29.19
#